data_AF-A0A1B0GPE7-F1
#
_entry.id   AF-A0A1B0GPE7-F1
#
_cell.length_a   1.000
_cell.length_b   1.000
_cell.length_c   1.000
_cell.angle_alpha   90.00
_cell.angle_beta   90.00
_cell.angle_gamma   90.00
#
_symmetry.space_group_name_H-M   'P 1'
#
loop_
_entity.id
_entity.type
_entity.pdbx_description
1 polymer ?
#
loop_
_entity_poly.entity_id
_entity_poly.type
_entity_poly.pdbx_seq_one_letter_code
_entity_poly.pdbx_strand_id
1 'polypeptide(L)'
;MWKIPGSYKGSHPNGQTCISANRFLVQEGIYPAFVDKLKAVVEKLVIGDGKKDGVNLGPLINEAQFKKVSEIVEDAMSKGATVLLGGRAKSDVGKLFFEPTIITDVTPNMRMYNEEIFGPVVSLIKFNTEEEALTVANNTNSGLAGYFYSEDVSQIFRVAKKIETGMVGINESAISCTEAAFGGIKESGLGHLDGGFFEKFGSLLRQKSIHDEEKMATPLAPLPEVAEEAVAEEAVALEARLLGEEGENDSGNETLHDTDSEPEDAEVKSLEFVEDAVGWNE
;
A
#
# COMPACT_ATOMS: atom_id res chain seq x y z
N MET A 1 -0.77 -11.50 2.24
CA MET A 1 0.50 -11.20 1.57
C MET A 1 1.58 -12.26 1.82
N TRP A 2 1.23 -13.54 1.69
CA TRP A 2 2.20 -14.55 1.28
C TRP A 2 1.84 -14.83 -0.17
N LYS A 3 2.67 -14.39 -1.11
CA LYS A 3 2.32 -14.54 -2.52
C LYS A 3 2.30 -16.04 -2.82
N ILE A 4 1.10 -16.51 -3.16
CA ILE A 4 0.76 -17.90 -3.44
C ILE A 4 1.39 -18.27 -4.79
N PRO A 5 1.92 -19.50 -4.99
CA PRO A 5 2.87 -19.81 -6.06
C PRO A 5 2.31 -19.54 -7.47
N GLY A 6 3.13 -18.97 -8.37
CA GLY A 6 2.81 -18.92 -9.80
C GLY A 6 3.67 -17.96 -10.64
N SER A 7 4.22 -16.89 -10.07
CA SER A 7 4.78 -15.78 -10.87
C SER A 7 6.26 -15.43 -10.65
N TYR A 8 6.98 -16.08 -9.73
CA TYR A 8 8.42 -15.84 -9.53
C TYR A 8 9.16 -17.14 -9.18
N LYS A 9 10.29 -17.41 -9.85
CA LYS A 9 11.28 -18.41 -9.42
C LYS A 9 12.08 -17.81 -8.26
N GLY A 10 11.79 -18.22 -7.02
CA GLY A 10 12.57 -17.82 -5.84
C GLY A 10 11.79 -17.93 -4.54
N SER A 11 12.50 -18.10 -3.42
CA SER A 11 11.91 -18.04 -2.08
C SER A 11 11.33 -16.65 -1.81
N HIS A 12 10.07 -16.59 -1.40
CA HIS A 12 9.45 -15.34 -0.97
C HIS A 12 10.09 -14.86 0.33
N PRO A 13 10.05 -13.56 0.64
CA PRO A 13 10.70 -13.02 1.83
C PRO A 13 10.10 -13.52 3.16
N ASN A 14 9.13 -14.46 3.15
CA ASN A 14 8.52 -15.03 4.36
C ASN A 14 7.88 -13.96 5.26
N GLY A 15 7.27 -12.92 4.67
CA GLY A 15 6.75 -11.77 5.43
C GLY A 15 7.83 -10.81 5.96
N GLN A 16 9.10 -10.98 5.55
CA GLN A 16 10.23 -10.11 5.91
C GLN A 16 10.37 -8.97 4.88
N THR A 17 9.30 -8.21 4.69
CA THR A 17 9.29 -7.03 3.81
C THR A 17 8.42 -5.98 4.46
N CYS A 18 8.85 -4.71 4.45
CA CYS A 18 8.18 -3.60 5.14
C CYS A 18 6.73 -3.38 4.67
N ILE A 19 6.42 -3.71 3.41
CA ILE A 19 5.05 -3.60 2.87
C ILE A 19 4.19 -4.86 3.12
N SER A 20 4.69 -5.85 3.85
CA SER A 20 3.96 -7.10 4.12
C SER A 20 2.72 -6.86 4.98
N ALA A 21 1.53 -7.20 4.45
CA ALA A 21 0.31 -7.18 5.25
C ALA A 21 0.35 -8.29 6.31
N ASN A 22 0.47 -7.90 7.58
CA ASN A 22 0.46 -8.79 8.74
C ASN A 22 -0.95 -8.96 9.34
N ARG A 23 -1.84 -7.96 9.15
CA ARG A 23 -3.21 -7.94 9.67
C ARG A 23 -4.19 -7.99 8.50
N PHE A 24 -5.04 -9.01 8.49
CA PHE A 24 -6.06 -9.19 7.48
C PHE A 24 -7.39 -8.90 8.14
N LEU A 25 -8.02 -7.82 7.69
CA LEU A 25 -9.36 -7.46 8.09
C LEU A 25 -10.31 -8.11 7.09
N VAL A 26 -11.22 -8.95 7.57
CA VAL A 26 -12.11 -9.74 6.71
C VAL A 26 -13.55 -9.53 7.15
N GLN A 27 -14.42 -9.17 6.20
CA GLN A 27 -15.82 -8.88 6.47
C GLN A 27 -16.56 -10.14 6.95
N GLU A 28 -17.43 -9.99 7.96
CA GLU A 28 -18.13 -11.11 8.61
C GLU A 28 -18.78 -12.08 7.62
N GLY A 29 -19.46 -11.57 6.59
CA GLY A 29 -20.19 -12.40 5.61
C GLY A 29 -19.31 -13.37 4.81
N ILE A 30 -18.03 -13.05 4.61
CA ILE A 30 -17.08 -13.90 3.86
C ILE A 30 -16.05 -14.57 4.76
N TYR A 31 -16.03 -14.26 6.06
CA TYR A 31 -14.99 -14.68 6.98
C TYR A 31 -14.75 -16.20 7.00
N PRO A 32 -15.77 -17.08 7.13
CA PRO A 32 -15.53 -18.52 7.16
C PRO A 32 -14.90 -19.04 5.86
N ALA A 33 -15.46 -18.65 4.71
CA ALA A 33 -14.97 -19.08 3.41
C ALA A 33 -13.54 -18.57 3.14
N PHE A 34 -13.23 -17.35 3.55
CA PHE A 34 -11.89 -16.78 3.43
C PHE A 34 -10.88 -17.56 4.29
N VAL A 35 -11.22 -17.86 5.54
CA VAL A 35 -10.36 -18.61 6.47
C VAL A 35 -10.03 -19.99 5.90
N ASP A 36 -11.04 -20.71 5.40
CA ASP A 36 -10.86 -22.05 4.84
C ASP A 36 -9.97 -22.02 3.58
N LYS A 37 -10.23 -21.09 2.66
CA LYS A 37 -9.41 -20.91 1.44
C LYS A 37 -7.98 -20.52 1.78
N LEU A 38 -7.79 -19.57 2.70
CA LEU A 38 -6.47 -19.17 3.15
C LEU A 38 -5.73 -20.36 3.75
N LYS A 39 -6.34 -21.08 4.69
CA LYS A 39 -5.73 -22.26 5.32
C LYS A 39 -5.31 -23.30 4.27
N ALA A 40 -6.19 -23.65 3.34
CA ALA A 40 -5.93 -24.64 2.30
C ALA A 40 -4.76 -24.25 1.39
N VAL A 41 -4.55 -22.96 1.17
CA VAL A 41 -3.40 -22.48 0.39
C VAL A 41 -2.12 -22.50 1.23
N VAL A 42 -2.18 -22.08 2.48
CA VAL A 42 -1.02 -21.97 3.35
C VAL A 42 -0.44 -23.34 3.68
N GLU A 43 -1.30 -24.34 3.86
CA GLU A 43 -0.90 -25.73 4.07
C GLU A 43 -0.09 -26.32 2.90
N LYS A 44 -0.23 -25.76 1.69
CA LYS A 44 0.53 -26.18 0.51
C LYS A 44 1.92 -25.56 0.43
N LEU A 45 2.26 -24.61 1.31
CA LEU A 45 3.55 -23.93 1.27
C LEU A 45 4.68 -24.86 1.73
N VAL A 46 5.69 -25.02 0.87
CA VAL A 46 6.88 -25.83 1.14
C VAL A 46 7.94 -24.97 1.83
N ILE A 47 8.39 -25.43 3.00
CA ILE A 47 9.45 -24.80 3.80
C ILE A 47 10.78 -25.49 3.50
N GLY A 48 11.85 -24.74 3.24
CA GLY A 48 13.16 -25.32 2.96
C GLY A 48 14.23 -24.33 2.57
N ASP A 49 15.35 -24.83 2.05
CA ASP A 49 16.41 -23.97 1.50
C ASP A 49 15.87 -23.17 0.30
N GLY A 50 15.89 -21.83 0.42
CA GLY A 50 15.35 -20.93 -0.60
C GLY A 50 16.05 -20.97 -1.95
N LYS A 51 17.20 -21.67 -2.05
CA LYS A 51 17.88 -21.95 -3.32
C LYS A 51 17.30 -23.15 -4.07
N LYS A 52 16.44 -23.96 -3.45
CA LYS A 52 15.86 -25.15 -4.07
C LYS A 52 14.55 -24.82 -4.78
N ASP A 53 14.38 -25.40 -5.96
CA ASP A 53 13.13 -25.30 -6.70
C ASP A 53 11.97 -25.92 -5.91
N GLY A 54 10.80 -25.28 -6.00
CA GLY A 54 9.58 -25.70 -5.32
C GLY A 54 9.51 -25.31 -3.83
N VAL A 55 10.56 -24.74 -3.24
CA VAL A 55 10.50 -24.16 -1.89
C VAL A 55 9.84 -22.80 -1.96
N ASN A 56 8.81 -22.59 -1.14
CA ASN A 56 8.10 -21.31 -1.04
C ASN A 56 8.65 -20.45 0.09
N LEU A 57 8.99 -21.08 1.22
CA LEU A 57 9.39 -20.40 2.45
C LEU A 57 10.79 -20.78 2.91
N GLY A 58 11.64 -19.76 3.02
CA GLY A 58 13.01 -19.86 3.54
C GLY A 58 13.11 -19.67 5.07
N PRO A 59 14.33 -19.57 5.61
CA PRO A 59 14.52 -19.23 7.02
C PRO A 59 14.22 -17.75 7.29
N LEU A 60 14.02 -17.41 8.56
CA LEU A 60 14.12 -16.04 9.04
C LEU A 60 15.57 -15.57 8.98
N ILE A 61 15.76 -14.26 8.82
CA ILE A 61 17.07 -13.66 8.51
C ILE A 61 18.11 -13.87 9.62
N ASN A 62 17.69 -13.87 10.89
CA ASN A 62 18.58 -14.06 12.03
C ASN A 62 17.82 -14.54 13.29
N GLU A 63 18.56 -14.88 14.35
CA GLU A 63 18.02 -15.39 15.61
C GLU A 63 17.18 -14.36 16.37
N ALA A 64 17.55 -13.07 16.30
CA ALA A 64 16.79 -12.01 16.96
C ALA A 64 15.38 -11.87 16.37
N GLN A 65 15.28 -11.97 15.04
CA GLN A 65 14.01 -11.95 14.32
C GLN A 65 13.18 -13.20 14.63
N PHE A 66 13.81 -14.38 14.64
CA PHE A 66 13.16 -15.62 15.05
C PHE A 66 12.56 -15.53 16.47
N LYS A 67 13.34 -14.99 17.42
CA LYS A 67 12.89 -14.78 18.79
C LYS A 67 11.72 -13.80 18.84
N LYS A 68 11.81 -12.66 18.15
CA LYS A 68 10.72 -11.66 18.07
C LYS A 68 9.41 -12.27 17.56
N VAL A 69 9.47 -13.01 16.46
CA VAL A 69 8.29 -13.69 15.88
C VAL A 69 7.68 -14.68 16.88
N SER A 70 8.53 -15.51 17.51
CA SER A 70 8.08 -16.49 18.50
C SER A 70 7.40 -15.83 19.70
N GLU A 71 8.00 -14.79 20.26
CA GLU A 71 7.43 -14.04 21.40
C GLU A 71 6.10 -13.35 21.06
N ILE A 72 5.94 -12.85 19.83
CA ILE A 72 4.68 -12.23 19.40
C ILE A 72 3.56 -13.29 19.30
N VAL A 73 3.88 -14.48 18.77
CA VAL A 73 2.93 -15.59 18.68
C VAL A 73 2.57 -16.10 20.09
N GLU A 74 3.56 -16.27 20.96
CA GLU A 74 3.36 -16.67 22.35
C GLU A 74 2.51 -15.65 23.13
N ASP A 75 2.75 -14.35 22.96
CA ASP A 75 1.95 -13.28 23.56
C ASP A 75 0.48 -13.39 23.14
N ALA A 76 0.21 -13.56 21.84
CA ALA A 76 -1.14 -13.70 21.32
C ALA A 76 -1.85 -14.92 21.92
N MET A 77 -1.19 -16.08 21.94
CA MET A 77 -1.73 -17.30 22.54
C MET A 77 -2.00 -17.13 24.03
N SER A 78 -1.09 -16.49 24.78
CA SER A 78 -1.24 -16.25 26.22
C SER A 78 -2.44 -15.35 26.56
N LYS A 79 -2.89 -14.54 25.59
CA LYS A 79 -4.02 -13.60 25.70
C LYS A 79 -5.31 -14.12 25.05
N GLY A 80 -5.33 -15.39 24.65
CA GLY A 80 -6.54 -16.07 24.17
C GLY A 80 -6.74 -16.07 22.65
N ALA A 81 -5.71 -15.74 21.87
CA ALA A 81 -5.77 -15.92 20.42
C ALA A 81 -5.74 -17.42 20.06
N THR A 82 -6.36 -17.78 18.95
CA THR A 82 -6.39 -19.16 18.45
C THR A 82 -5.42 -19.32 17.30
N VAL A 83 -4.51 -20.31 17.40
CA VAL A 83 -3.66 -20.70 16.27
C VAL A 83 -4.40 -21.71 15.41
N LEU A 84 -4.81 -21.29 14.21
CA LEU A 84 -5.50 -22.15 13.25
C LEU A 84 -4.54 -23.09 12.51
N LEU A 85 -3.33 -22.59 12.26
CA LEU A 85 -2.27 -23.31 11.53
C LEU A 85 -0.90 -22.81 12.01
N GLY A 86 0.09 -23.70 12.08
CA GLY A 86 1.47 -23.37 12.38
C GLY A 86 1.72 -23.01 13.85
N GLY A 87 2.43 -21.90 14.06
CA GLY A 87 2.68 -21.28 15.37
C GLY A 87 3.94 -21.77 16.07
N ARG A 88 4.81 -22.53 15.39
CA ARG A 88 6.00 -23.13 16.01
C ARG A 88 7.24 -23.03 15.14
N ALA A 89 8.37 -23.21 15.82
CA ALA A 89 9.65 -23.47 15.19
C ALA A 89 9.60 -24.74 14.31
N LYS A 90 10.10 -24.65 13.08
CA LYS A 90 10.28 -25.79 12.16
C LYS A 90 11.69 -26.36 12.31
N SER A 91 12.02 -26.78 13.53
CA SER A 91 13.36 -27.21 13.94
C SER A 91 13.89 -28.42 13.17
N ASP A 92 13.01 -29.22 12.59
CA ASP A 92 13.34 -30.35 11.71
C ASP A 92 13.92 -29.91 10.37
N VAL A 93 13.61 -28.69 9.91
CA VAL A 93 14.19 -28.08 8.70
C VAL A 93 15.45 -27.26 9.05
N GLY A 94 15.44 -26.55 10.17
CA GLY A 94 16.61 -25.86 10.71
C GLY A 94 16.30 -24.83 11.79
N LYS A 95 17.35 -24.25 12.38
CA LYS A 95 17.23 -23.37 13.57
C LYS A 95 16.43 -22.08 13.38
N LEU A 96 16.44 -21.52 12.16
CA LEU A 96 15.80 -20.24 11.85
C LEU A 96 14.49 -20.39 11.07
N PHE A 97 13.97 -21.62 10.94
CA PHE A 97 12.75 -21.87 10.20
C PHE A 97 11.53 -21.82 11.13
N PHE A 98 10.49 -21.11 10.70
CA PHE A 98 9.24 -20.95 11.44
C PHE A 98 8.06 -21.38 10.57
N GLU A 99 7.07 -22.07 11.14
CA GLU A 99 5.89 -22.53 10.42
C GLU A 99 5.07 -21.33 9.91
N PRO A 100 4.53 -21.37 8.68
CA PRO A 100 3.55 -20.38 8.27
C PRO A 100 2.33 -20.46 9.19
N THR A 101 1.98 -19.32 9.79
CA THR A 101 1.10 -19.28 10.94
C THR A 101 -0.11 -18.40 10.70
N ILE A 102 -1.31 -18.97 10.90
CA ILE A 102 -2.57 -18.23 10.84
C ILE A 102 -3.13 -18.14 12.25
N ILE A 103 -3.36 -16.93 12.74
CA ILE A 103 -3.90 -16.66 14.07
C ILE A 103 -5.24 -15.92 13.95
N THR A 104 -6.25 -16.39 14.67
CA THR A 104 -7.58 -15.77 14.76
C THR A 104 -7.84 -15.27 16.18
N ASP A 105 -8.99 -14.64 16.39
CA ASP A 105 -9.41 -14.11 17.69
C ASP A 105 -8.44 -13.06 18.25
N VAL A 106 -7.84 -12.28 17.36
CA VAL A 106 -6.85 -11.26 17.72
C VAL A 106 -7.55 -10.02 18.27
N THR A 107 -7.10 -9.57 19.44
CA THR A 107 -7.64 -8.38 20.13
C THR A 107 -6.59 -7.26 20.22
N PRO A 108 -7.00 -5.99 20.42
CA PRO A 108 -6.06 -4.86 20.53
C PRO A 108 -5.02 -4.96 21.66
N ASN A 109 -5.26 -5.81 22.66
CA ASN A 109 -4.34 -6.02 23.79
C ASN A 109 -3.15 -6.93 23.44
N MET A 110 -3.15 -7.56 22.26
CA MET A 110 -2.11 -8.48 21.81
C MET A 110 -1.03 -7.71 21.04
N ARG A 111 0.24 -8.07 21.23
CA ARG A 111 1.38 -7.43 20.56
C ARG A 111 1.22 -7.47 19.04
N MET A 112 0.80 -8.61 18.49
CA MET A 112 0.61 -8.78 17.04
C MET A 112 -0.43 -7.85 16.40
N TYR A 113 -1.29 -7.21 17.19
CA TYR A 113 -2.26 -6.24 16.69
C TYR A 113 -1.60 -4.89 16.35
N ASN A 114 -0.52 -4.52 17.04
CA ASN A 114 0.12 -3.20 16.92
C ASN A 114 1.56 -3.28 16.41
N GLU A 115 2.27 -4.37 16.67
CA GLU A 115 3.68 -4.55 16.31
C GLU A 115 3.84 -5.21 14.94
N GLU A 116 4.85 -4.76 14.19
CA GLU A 116 5.29 -5.43 12.96
C GLU A 116 5.95 -6.78 13.29
N ILE A 117 5.43 -7.86 12.70
CA ILE A 117 5.91 -9.22 12.97
C ILE A 117 7.19 -9.53 12.20
N PHE A 118 7.24 -9.17 10.91
CA PHE A 118 8.37 -9.42 10.01
C PHE A 118 8.72 -10.92 9.92
N GLY A 119 7.71 -11.74 9.69
CA GLY A 119 7.82 -13.20 9.64
C GLY A 119 6.56 -13.83 9.03
N PRO A 120 6.53 -15.17 8.86
CA PRO A 120 5.45 -15.86 8.18
C PRO A 120 4.25 -16.05 9.13
N VAL A 121 3.70 -14.96 9.66
CA VAL A 121 2.53 -14.95 10.56
C VAL A 121 1.50 -13.95 10.05
N VAL A 122 0.22 -14.36 10.00
CA VAL A 122 -0.90 -13.48 9.67
C VAL A 122 -1.96 -13.54 10.76
N SER A 123 -2.49 -12.38 11.13
CA SER A 123 -3.68 -12.27 11.98
C SER A 123 -4.94 -12.05 11.14
N LEU A 124 -6.00 -12.75 11.50
CA LEU A 124 -7.33 -12.57 10.93
C LEU A 124 -8.22 -11.83 11.93
N ILE A 125 -8.66 -10.64 11.55
CA ILE A 125 -9.56 -9.79 12.35
C ILE A 125 -10.86 -9.66 11.59
N LYS A 126 -11.97 -10.01 12.24
CA LYS A 126 -13.31 -9.86 11.65
C LYS A 126 -13.78 -8.42 11.83
N PHE A 127 -14.51 -7.89 10.83
CA PHE A 127 -15.24 -6.63 10.94
C PHE A 127 -16.63 -6.74 10.28
N ASN A 128 -17.53 -5.82 10.62
CA ASN A 128 -18.91 -5.81 10.11
C ASN A 128 -19.16 -4.65 9.15
N THR A 129 -18.66 -3.44 9.47
CA THR A 129 -18.90 -2.22 8.68
C THR A 129 -17.61 -1.62 8.12
N GLU A 130 -17.74 -0.79 7.08
CA GLU A 130 -16.63 -0.04 6.47
C GLU A 130 -15.94 0.86 7.52
N GLU A 131 -16.72 1.50 8.39
CA GLU A 131 -16.22 2.38 9.44
C GLU A 131 -15.43 1.62 10.51
N GLU A 132 -15.90 0.42 10.89
CA GLU A 132 -15.18 -0.47 11.80
C GLU A 132 -13.85 -0.90 11.17
N ALA A 133 -13.87 -1.30 9.89
CA ALA A 133 -12.67 -1.69 9.16
C ALA A 133 -11.63 -0.56 9.13
N LEU A 134 -12.04 0.68 8.82
CA LEU A 134 -11.17 1.85 8.84
C LEU A 134 -10.62 2.13 10.25
N THR A 135 -11.46 2.01 11.28
CA THR A 135 -11.03 2.22 12.67
C THR A 135 -9.95 1.21 13.06
N VAL A 136 -10.16 -0.07 12.77
CA VAL A 136 -9.19 -1.14 13.07
C VAL A 136 -7.92 -0.98 12.22
N ALA A 137 -8.06 -0.65 10.93
CA ALA A 137 -6.94 -0.46 10.02
C ALA A 137 -6.03 0.70 10.47
N ASN A 138 -6.62 1.82 10.90
CA ASN A 138 -5.89 3.00 11.34
C ASN A 138 -5.39 2.90 12.79
N ASN A 139 -5.96 2.01 13.61
CA ASN A 139 -5.51 1.73 14.98
C ASN A 139 -4.21 0.90 14.98
N THR A 140 -3.13 1.55 14.58
CA THR A 140 -1.75 1.07 14.64
C THR A 140 -0.83 2.28 14.53
N ASN A 141 0.36 2.16 15.10
CA ASN A 141 1.39 3.18 14.98
C ASN A 141 2.09 3.17 13.61
N SER A 142 1.91 2.11 12.82
CA SER A 142 2.50 2.00 11.48
C SER A 142 1.56 2.57 10.40
N GLY A 143 2.14 3.15 9.36
CA GLY A 143 1.40 3.82 8.28
C GLY A 143 2.11 3.76 6.93
N LEU A 144 2.78 2.64 6.62
CA LEU A 144 3.53 2.50 5.36
C LEU A 144 2.62 2.16 4.18
N ALA A 145 2.08 0.94 4.16
CA ALA A 145 1.25 0.44 3.07
C ALA A 145 -0.07 -0.15 3.59
N GLY A 146 -1.17 0.25 2.97
CA GLY A 146 -2.51 -0.30 3.18
C GLY A 146 -3.02 -0.99 1.93
N TYR A 147 -3.77 -2.07 2.11
CA TYR A 147 -4.34 -2.86 1.01
C TYR A 147 -5.80 -3.13 1.28
N PHE A 148 -6.65 -2.98 0.27
CA PHE A 148 -8.03 -3.41 0.37
C PHE A 148 -8.57 -3.87 -0.98
N TYR A 149 -9.64 -4.66 -0.93
CA TYR A 149 -10.28 -5.26 -2.08
C TYR A 149 -11.74 -4.82 -2.10
N SER A 150 -12.20 -4.29 -3.24
CA SER A 150 -13.59 -3.86 -3.44
C SER A 150 -13.88 -3.71 -4.93
N GLU A 151 -15.12 -3.99 -5.31
CA GLU A 151 -15.65 -3.69 -6.66
C GLU A 151 -16.40 -2.35 -6.71
N ASP A 152 -16.82 -1.82 -5.55
CA ASP A 152 -17.52 -0.55 -5.47
C ASP A 152 -16.51 0.61 -5.56
N VAL A 153 -16.47 1.25 -6.73
CA VAL A 153 -15.64 2.42 -7.01
C VAL A 153 -15.88 3.54 -5.99
N SER A 154 -17.12 3.73 -5.53
CA SER A 154 -17.43 4.75 -4.53
C SER A 154 -16.80 4.42 -3.18
N GLN A 155 -16.86 3.16 -2.76
CA GLN A 155 -16.16 2.66 -1.57
C GLN A 155 -14.65 2.83 -1.71
N ILE A 156 -14.09 2.48 -2.87
CA ILE A 156 -12.66 2.63 -3.15
C ILE A 156 -12.20 4.06 -2.85
N PHE A 157 -12.88 5.07 -3.40
CA PHE A 157 -12.51 6.47 -3.14
C PHE A 157 -12.74 6.90 -1.68
N ARG A 158 -13.80 6.42 -1.01
CA ARG A 158 -14.05 6.75 0.40
C ARG A 158 -12.99 6.15 1.34
N VAL A 159 -12.63 4.89 1.14
CA VAL A 159 -11.66 4.16 1.96
C VAL A 159 -10.25 4.66 1.69
N ALA A 160 -9.85 4.81 0.42
CA ALA A 160 -8.52 5.28 0.06
C ALA A 160 -8.19 6.67 0.62
N LYS A 161 -9.19 7.55 0.78
CA LYS A 161 -9.02 8.89 1.39
C LYS A 161 -8.92 8.87 2.92
N LYS A 162 -9.39 7.80 3.58
CA LYS A 162 -9.50 7.70 5.04
C LYS A 162 -8.47 6.77 5.67
N ILE A 163 -7.91 5.85 4.89
CA ILE A 163 -6.86 4.96 5.38
C ILE A 163 -5.57 5.76 5.64
N GLU A 164 -5.00 5.60 6.82
CA GLU A 164 -3.85 6.37 7.28
C GLU A 164 -2.54 5.64 6.94
N THR A 165 -2.24 5.56 5.64
CA THR A 165 -1.02 4.95 5.09
C THR A 165 -0.44 5.81 3.98
N GLY A 166 0.89 5.81 3.82
CA GLY A 166 1.55 6.56 2.74
C GLY A 166 1.31 5.97 1.35
N MET A 167 1.08 4.65 1.26
CA MET A 167 0.74 3.96 0.01
C MET A 167 -0.52 3.11 0.17
N VAL A 168 -1.37 3.09 -0.86
CA VAL A 168 -2.63 2.34 -0.87
C VAL A 168 -2.71 1.46 -2.12
N GLY A 169 -2.85 0.15 -1.92
CA GLY A 169 -3.06 -0.84 -2.98
C GLY A 169 -4.52 -1.27 -3.03
N ILE A 170 -5.13 -1.18 -4.20
CA ILE A 170 -6.54 -1.54 -4.41
C ILE A 170 -6.58 -2.76 -5.32
N ASN A 171 -7.23 -3.84 -4.87
CA ASN A 171 -7.31 -5.11 -5.61
C ASN A 171 -5.94 -5.69 -6.02
N GLU A 172 -4.90 -5.36 -5.26
CA GLU A 172 -3.55 -5.84 -5.48
C GLU A 172 -2.92 -6.32 -4.17
N SER A 173 -1.95 -7.22 -4.28
CA SER A 173 -1.33 -7.89 -3.14
C SER A 173 0.03 -7.33 -2.72
N ALA A 174 0.66 -6.48 -3.53
CA ALA A 174 1.91 -5.81 -3.21
C ALA A 174 2.04 -4.54 -4.06
N ILE A 175 2.36 -3.41 -3.44
CA ILE A 175 2.58 -2.14 -4.15
C ILE A 175 4.05 -2.11 -4.57
N SER A 176 4.31 -1.99 -5.86
CA SER A 176 5.66 -1.80 -6.37
C SER A 176 5.60 -0.99 -7.66
N CYS A 177 6.18 0.21 -7.63
CA CYS A 177 6.27 1.10 -8.77
C CYS A 177 7.44 2.05 -8.50
N THR A 178 8.35 2.20 -9.47
CA THR A 178 9.54 3.06 -9.32
C THR A 178 9.25 4.53 -9.59
N GLU A 179 8.15 4.78 -10.31
CA GLU A 179 7.68 6.06 -10.78
C GLU A 179 6.80 6.76 -9.74
N ALA A 180 6.28 6.00 -8.77
CA ALA A 180 5.47 6.51 -7.66
C ALA A 180 6.32 6.70 -6.41
N ALA A 181 5.92 7.65 -5.57
CA ALA A 181 6.55 7.91 -4.28
C ALA A 181 6.36 6.70 -3.34
N PHE A 182 7.47 6.20 -2.79
CA PHE A 182 7.52 5.16 -1.79
C PHE A 182 7.76 5.78 -0.42
N GLY A 183 6.75 5.80 0.45
CA GLY A 183 6.87 6.41 1.76
C GLY A 183 5.68 6.09 2.66
N GLY A 184 5.82 6.44 3.93
CA GLY A 184 4.82 6.17 4.97
C GLY A 184 4.55 7.39 5.82
N ILE A 185 3.59 7.24 6.72
CA ILE A 185 3.29 8.20 7.79
C ILE A 185 3.38 7.52 9.16
N LYS A 186 3.16 8.26 10.25
CA LYS A 186 3.25 7.80 11.65
C LYS A 186 4.67 7.30 11.98
N GLU A 187 4.81 6.17 12.68
CA GLU A 187 6.12 5.60 13.01
C GLU A 187 6.81 4.96 11.79
N SER A 188 6.12 4.84 10.65
CA SER A 188 6.73 4.38 9.39
C SER A 188 7.63 5.45 8.73
N GLY A 189 7.70 6.65 9.30
CA GLY A 189 8.63 7.70 8.91
C GLY A 189 7.94 8.94 8.35
N LEU A 190 8.78 9.88 7.91
CA LEU A 190 8.38 11.10 7.22
C LEU A 190 9.20 11.23 5.93
N GLY A 191 8.52 11.60 4.84
CA GLY A 191 9.13 11.76 3.52
C GLY A 191 8.88 10.57 2.59
N HIS A 192 9.41 10.69 1.37
CA HIS A 192 9.24 9.71 0.32
C HIS A 192 10.59 9.44 -0.35
N LEU A 193 10.77 8.19 -0.77
CA LEU A 193 11.80 7.75 -1.71
C LEU A 193 11.13 7.51 -3.06
N ASP A 194 11.92 7.41 -4.12
CA ASP A 194 11.40 7.23 -5.48
C ASP A 194 10.40 8.31 -5.91
N GLY A 195 9.63 8.09 -6.96
CA GLY A 195 8.71 9.09 -7.50
C GLY A 195 9.34 10.01 -8.54
N GLY A 196 8.66 11.13 -8.80
CA GLY A 196 9.10 12.16 -9.73
C GLY A 196 10.43 12.82 -9.31
N PHE A 197 10.92 13.73 -10.15
CA PHE A 197 12.20 14.41 -9.91
C PHE A 197 12.26 15.07 -8.52
N PHE A 198 11.17 15.71 -8.10
CA PHE A 198 11.12 16.44 -6.83
C PHE A 198 11.08 15.52 -5.61
N GLU A 199 10.32 14.42 -5.67
CA GLU A 199 10.23 13.43 -4.61
C GLU A 199 11.57 12.70 -4.43
N LYS A 200 12.20 12.33 -5.55
CA LYS A 200 13.45 11.56 -5.57
C LYS A 200 14.68 12.39 -5.23
N PHE A 201 14.80 13.61 -5.77
CA PHE A 201 16.00 14.44 -5.60
C PHE A 201 15.81 15.61 -4.66
N GLY A 202 14.57 16.01 -4.33
CA GLY A 202 14.32 17.14 -3.42
C GLY A 202 14.89 16.92 -2.02
N SER A 203 14.97 15.67 -1.55
CA SER A 203 15.63 15.32 -0.29
C SER A 203 17.17 15.37 -0.36
N LEU A 204 17.74 15.26 -1.56
CA LEU A 204 19.18 15.26 -1.83
C LEU A 204 19.71 16.65 -2.23
N LEU A 205 18.81 17.54 -2.64
CA LEU A 205 19.14 18.87 -3.15
C LEU A 205 18.67 19.94 -2.17
N ARG A 206 19.49 20.99 -2.01
CA ARG A 206 19.06 22.19 -1.29
C ARG A 206 18.44 23.16 -2.29
N GLN A 207 17.16 23.46 -2.14
CA GLN A 207 16.52 24.53 -2.91
C GLN A 207 17.21 25.86 -2.60
N LYS A 208 17.69 26.54 -3.64
CA LYS A 208 18.24 27.90 -3.55
C LYS A 208 17.33 28.81 -4.36
N SER A 209 16.61 29.69 -3.68
CA SER A 209 15.93 30.80 -4.34
C SER A 209 16.93 31.93 -4.55
N ILE A 210 17.09 32.39 -5.79
CA ILE A 210 17.92 33.53 -6.14
C ILE A 210 16.97 34.60 -6.66
N HIS A 211 16.92 35.72 -5.95
CA HIS A 211 16.27 36.92 -6.43
C HIS A 211 17.35 37.80 -7.05
N ASP A 212 17.27 38.01 -8.36
CA ASP A 212 18.14 38.97 -9.06
C ASP A 212 17.36 40.28 -9.15
N GLU A 213 17.78 41.28 -8.39
CA GLU A 213 17.24 42.62 -8.53
C GLU A 213 17.79 43.19 -9.84
N GLU A 214 16.99 43.17 -10.91
CA GLU A 214 17.26 44.08 -12.01
C GLU A 214 17.37 45.49 -11.43
N LYS A 215 18.41 46.24 -11.81
CA LYS A 215 18.54 47.65 -11.48
C LYS A 215 17.40 48.45 -12.15
N MET A 216 16.18 48.33 -11.66
CA MET A 216 15.22 49.41 -11.78
C MET A 216 15.80 50.58 -10.98
N ALA A 217 15.93 51.73 -11.62
CA ALA A 217 16.52 52.95 -11.05
C ALA A 217 15.75 53.47 -9.81
N THR A 218 14.64 52.83 -9.46
CA THR A 218 13.79 53.15 -8.32
C THR A 218 13.07 51.86 -7.91
N PRO A 219 13.06 51.48 -6.61
CA PRO A 219 12.09 50.51 -6.12
C PRO A 219 10.70 51.03 -6.52
N LEU A 220 9.86 50.19 -7.14
CA LEU A 220 8.44 50.52 -7.30
C LEU A 220 7.93 50.88 -5.90
N ALA A 221 7.38 52.08 -5.74
CA ALA A 221 6.72 52.45 -4.50
C ALA A 221 5.71 51.34 -4.19
N PRO A 222 5.60 50.87 -2.93
CA PRO A 222 4.58 49.90 -2.57
C PRO A 222 3.26 50.43 -3.12
N LEU A 223 2.59 49.61 -3.93
CA LEU A 223 1.27 49.97 -4.45
C LEU A 223 0.42 50.39 -3.25
N PRO A 224 -0.35 51.48 -3.33
CA PRO A 224 -1.24 51.85 -2.24
C PRO A 224 -2.07 50.62 -1.88
N GLU A 225 -2.24 50.34 -0.57
CA GLU A 225 -3.17 49.30 -0.12
C GLU A 225 -4.53 49.60 -0.74
N VAL A 226 -4.85 48.87 -1.81
CA VAL A 226 -6.17 48.92 -2.42
C VAL A 226 -7.02 48.07 -1.49
N ALA A 227 -8.03 48.67 -0.87
CA ALA A 227 -9.00 47.91 -0.09
C ALA A 227 -9.50 46.74 -0.95
N GLU A 228 -9.43 45.51 -0.44
CA GLU A 228 -9.74 44.29 -1.20
C GLU A 228 -11.09 44.37 -1.91
N GLU A 229 -12.03 45.13 -1.37
CA GLU A 229 -13.36 45.41 -1.94
C GLU A 229 -13.30 46.13 -3.30
N ALA A 230 -12.37 47.07 -3.51
CA ALA A 230 -12.25 47.80 -4.78
C ALA A 230 -11.61 46.96 -5.89
N VAL A 231 -10.69 46.05 -5.53
CA VAL A 231 -10.08 45.10 -6.48
C VAL A 231 -11.09 44.03 -6.92
N ALA A 232 -11.98 43.62 -6.01
CA ALA A 232 -13.05 42.68 -6.33
C ALA A 232 -14.07 43.26 -7.31
N GLU A 233 -14.49 44.52 -7.14
CA GLU A 233 -15.41 45.17 -8.09
C GLU A 233 -14.80 45.35 -9.49
N GLU A 234 -13.52 45.73 -9.56
CA GLU A 234 -12.81 45.91 -10.83
C GLU A 234 -12.52 44.57 -11.53
N ALA A 235 -12.19 43.52 -10.78
CA ALA A 235 -12.01 42.16 -11.29
C ALA A 235 -13.32 41.57 -11.83
N VAL A 236 -14.44 41.76 -11.11
CA VAL A 236 -15.77 41.34 -11.56
C VAL A 236 -16.20 42.10 -12.82
N ALA A 237 -15.90 43.41 -12.91
CA ALA A 237 -16.17 44.20 -14.11
C ALA A 237 -15.30 43.79 -15.31
N LEU A 238 -14.05 43.36 -15.07
CA LEU A 238 -13.14 42.85 -16.10
C LEU A 238 -13.58 41.46 -16.59
N GLU A 239 -13.99 40.59 -15.67
CA GLU A 239 -14.53 39.25 -15.99
C GLU A 239 -15.82 39.36 -16.80
N ALA A 240 -16.71 40.30 -16.45
CA ALA A 240 -17.92 40.59 -17.22
C ALA A 240 -17.64 41.16 -18.63
N ARG A 241 -16.54 41.91 -18.81
CA ARG A 241 -16.10 42.36 -20.14
C ARG A 241 -15.50 41.22 -20.96
N LEU A 242 -14.72 40.35 -20.34
CA LEU A 242 -14.11 39.17 -20.99
C LEU A 242 -15.17 38.14 -21.39
N LEU A 243 -16.21 37.96 -20.57
CA LEU A 243 -17.34 37.07 -20.86
C LEU A 243 -18.37 37.69 -21.83
N GLY A 244 -18.28 39.00 -22.10
CA GLY A 244 -19.14 39.71 -23.06
C GLY A 244 -18.64 39.69 -24.51
N GLU A 245 -17.40 39.24 -24.74
CA GLU A 245 -16.81 39.06 -26.07
C GLU A 245 -16.87 37.58 -26.48
N GLU A 246 -18.08 37.00 -26.57
CA GLU A 246 -18.28 35.79 -27.36
C GLU A 246 -18.41 36.17 -28.84
N GLY A 247 -17.32 35.96 -29.58
CA GLY A 247 -17.29 36.03 -31.03
C GLY A 247 -16.31 35.01 -31.59
N GLU A 248 -16.86 33.98 -32.24
CA GLU A 248 -16.20 33.00 -33.11
C GLU A 248 -15.55 31.77 -32.44
N ASN A 249 -16.42 30.83 -32.12
CA ASN A 249 -16.29 29.39 -32.36
C ASN A 249 -15.11 28.94 -33.27
N ASP A 250 -14.10 28.33 -32.65
CA ASP A 250 -13.30 27.27 -33.27
C ASP A 250 -13.09 26.12 -32.27
N SER A 251 -13.79 25.01 -32.53
CA SER A 251 -13.58 23.73 -31.89
C SER A 251 -12.30 23.09 -32.46
N GLY A 252 -11.15 23.55 -31.96
CA GLY A 252 -9.84 22.98 -32.27
C GLY A 252 -9.63 21.63 -31.57
N ASN A 253 -10.36 20.61 -31.99
CA ASN A 253 -10.01 19.21 -31.76
C ASN A 253 -8.91 18.85 -32.77
N GLU A 254 -7.65 19.15 -32.45
CA GLU A 254 -6.52 18.62 -33.22
C GLU A 254 -6.15 17.23 -32.71
N THR A 255 -6.70 16.24 -33.41
CA THR A 255 -6.15 14.90 -33.60
C THR A 255 -4.63 14.93 -33.78
N LEU A 256 -3.89 14.39 -32.82
CA LEU A 256 -2.53 13.90 -33.04
C LEU A 256 -2.61 12.40 -33.33
N HIS A 257 -2.59 12.05 -34.61
CA HIS A 257 -2.35 10.71 -35.09
C HIS A 257 -0.82 10.45 -35.13
N ASP A 258 -0.43 9.41 -34.38
CA ASP A 258 0.66 8.44 -34.54
C ASP A 258 1.83 8.75 -35.47
N THR A 259 3.05 8.56 -34.93
CA THR A 259 4.00 7.56 -35.44
C THR A 259 5.02 7.21 -34.36
N ASP A 260 4.98 5.99 -33.83
CA ASP A 260 6.17 5.14 -33.73
C ASP A 260 5.76 3.69 -33.47
N SER A 261 5.99 2.89 -34.50
CA SER A 261 5.74 1.46 -34.59
C SER A 261 6.95 0.65 -34.12
N GLU A 262 6.71 -0.36 -33.27
CA GLU A 262 7.31 -1.73 -33.22
C GLU A 262 7.50 -2.24 -31.77
N PRO A 263 7.50 -3.56 -31.51
CA PRO A 263 6.77 -4.66 -32.15
C PRO A 263 5.84 -5.40 -31.17
N GLU A 264 4.77 -5.96 -31.72
CA GLU A 264 3.96 -7.02 -31.10
C GLU A 264 4.82 -8.28 -30.94
N ASP A 265 5.02 -8.72 -29.69
CA ASP A 265 5.12 -10.14 -29.29
C ASP A 265 5.66 -10.22 -27.85
N ALA A 266 4.78 -9.96 -26.89
CA ALA A 266 4.91 -10.55 -25.57
C ALA A 266 3.52 -11.06 -25.21
N GLU A 267 3.32 -12.38 -25.32
CA GLU A 267 2.18 -13.08 -24.75
C GLU A 267 2.00 -12.60 -23.30
N VAL A 268 1.06 -11.68 -23.08
CA VAL A 268 0.53 -11.36 -21.77
C VAL A 268 -0.24 -12.60 -21.35
N LYS A 269 0.45 -13.53 -20.67
CA LYS A 269 -0.20 -14.69 -20.07
C LYS A 269 -1.11 -14.19 -18.97
N SER A 270 -2.38 -14.12 -19.35
CA SER A 270 -3.58 -13.84 -18.59
C SER A 270 -3.52 -14.48 -17.20
N LEU A 271 -3.69 -13.61 -16.20
CA LEU A 271 -4.63 -13.62 -15.06
C LEU A 271 -5.48 -14.86 -14.67
N GLU A 272 -5.34 -16.03 -15.27
CA GLU A 272 -6.20 -17.20 -14.98
C GLU A 272 -6.01 -17.78 -13.55
N PHE A 273 -4.93 -17.46 -12.85
CA PHE A 273 -4.61 -18.10 -11.56
C PHE A 273 -5.25 -17.43 -10.33
N VAL A 274 -5.60 -16.15 -10.39
CA VAL A 274 -6.22 -15.45 -9.25
C VAL A 274 -7.72 -15.73 -9.19
N GLU A 275 -8.38 -15.87 -10.34
CA GLU A 275 -9.81 -16.19 -10.46
C GLU A 275 -10.15 -17.56 -9.82
N ASP A 276 -9.26 -18.54 -9.97
CA ASP A 276 -9.41 -19.88 -9.39
C ASP A 276 -9.30 -19.94 -7.85
N ALA A 277 -8.58 -18.99 -7.23
CA ALA A 277 -8.45 -18.95 -5.77
C ALA A 277 -9.69 -18.32 -5.11
N VAL A 278 -10.34 -17.36 -5.78
CA VAL A 278 -11.53 -16.68 -5.25
C VAL A 278 -12.84 -17.33 -5.68
N GLY A 279 -12.84 -18.25 -6.65
CA GLY A 279 -14.05 -18.95 -7.08
C GLY A 279 -15.09 -17.97 -7.62
N TRP A 280 -14.67 -17.12 -8.55
CA TRP A 280 -15.47 -16.03 -9.12
C TRP A 280 -16.24 -16.42 -10.39
N ASN A 281 -16.16 -17.68 -10.80
CA ASN A 281 -16.96 -18.21 -11.90
C ASN A 281 -17.73 -19.47 -11.45
N GLU A 282 -18.67 -19.27 -10.51
CA GLU A 282 -19.97 -19.96 -10.41
C GLU A 282 -20.88 -19.29 -9.36
#